data_AF-A0A9X9MNF4-F1
#
_entry.id   AF-A0A9X9MNF4-F1
#
_cell.length_a   1.000
_cell.length_b   1.000
_cell.length_c   1.000
_cell.angle_alpha   90.00
_cell.angle_beta   90.00
_cell.angle_gamma   90.00
#
_symmetry.space_group_name_H-M   'P 1'
#
loop_
_entity.id
_entity.type
_entity.pdbx_description
1 polymer ?
#
loop_
_entity_poly.entity_id
_entity_poly.type
_entity_poly.pdbx_seq_one_letter_code
_entity_poly.pdbx_strand_id
1 'polypeptide(L)'
;EFLSGLLDAIIGHRGLYLFTGILHGDISESNIILTMQDELGLIYGNLIDLDMSMYVAAHNEAKSLTCTMKFMAIKVWQNIALEPGIMTKSYRRDL
;
A
#
# COMPACT_ATOMS: atom_id res chain seq x y z
N GLU A 1 5.51 17.34 11.48
CA GLU A 1 6.24 16.06 11.62
C GLU A 1 5.48 14.92 10.97
N PHE A 2 4.32 14.50 11.48
CA PHE A 2 3.55 13.39 10.87
C PHE A 2 3.15 13.63 9.40
N LEU A 3 2.70 14.85 9.04
CA LEU A 3 2.33 15.17 7.65
C LEU A 3 3.53 15.04 6.69
N SER A 4 4.72 15.43 7.14
CA SER A 4 5.97 15.28 6.38
C SER A 4 6.31 13.81 6.19
N GLY A 5 6.19 13.00 7.26
CA GLY A 5 6.44 11.56 7.16
C GLY A 5 5.43 10.82 6.30
N LEU A 6 4.16 11.23 6.30
CA LEU A 6 3.16 10.68 5.39
C LEU A 6 3.48 11.04 3.92
N LEU A 7 3.94 12.26 3.67
CA LEU A 7 4.38 12.66 2.33
C LEU A 7 5.56 11.80 1.86
N ASP A 8 6.56 11.60 2.71
CA ASP A 8 7.72 10.77 2.39
C ASP A 8 7.31 9.31 2.14
N ALA A 9 6.39 8.77 2.93
CA ALA A 9 5.84 7.43 2.72
C ALA A 9 5.12 7.30 1.35
N ILE A 10 4.36 8.32 0.95
CA ILE A 10 3.71 8.35 -0.38
C ILE A 10 4.77 8.41 -1.50
N ILE A 11 5.81 9.22 -1.33
CA ILE A 11 6.92 9.31 -2.29
C ILE A 11 7.65 7.97 -2.39
N GLY A 12 7.93 7.33 -1.25
CA GLY A 12 8.53 6.00 -1.16
C GLY A 12 7.69 4.94 -1.85
N HIS A 13 6.37 4.91 -1.60
CA HIS A 13 5.43 4.03 -2.30
C HIS A 13 5.44 4.25 -3.81
N ARG A 14 5.45 5.51 -4.27
CA ARG A 14 5.54 5.83 -5.70
C ARG A 14 6.84 5.29 -6.30
N GLY A 15 7.96 5.42 -5.60
CA GLY A 15 9.24 4.84 -6.01
C GLY A 15 9.16 3.30 -6.11
N LEU A 16 8.60 2.66 -5.09
CA LEU A 16 8.38 1.21 -5.05
C LEU A 16 7.58 0.75 -6.28
N TYR A 17 6.49 1.43 -6.62
CA TYR A 17 5.70 1.11 -7.80
C TYR A 17 6.47 1.33 -9.11
N LEU A 18 7.14 2.49 -9.29
CA LEU A 18 7.78 2.83 -10.56
C LEU A 18 9.03 2.01 -10.86
N PHE A 19 9.84 1.70 -9.85
CA PHE A 19 11.12 1.02 -10.05
C PHE A 19 11.03 -0.50 -9.91
N THR A 20 10.09 -0.99 -9.09
CA THR A 20 9.98 -2.42 -8.80
C THR A 20 8.63 -3.02 -9.18
N GLY A 21 7.65 -2.21 -9.60
CA GLY A 21 6.32 -2.71 -9.94
C GLY A 21 5.55 -3.25 -8.73
N ILE A 22 5.92 -2.86 -7.50
CA ILE A 22 5.29 -3.33 -6.27
C ILE A 22 4.33 -2.26 -5.74
N LEU A 23 3.09 -2.67 -5.42
CA LEU A 23 2.15 -1.91 -4.62
C LEU A 23 2.28 -2.33 -3.15
N HIS A 24 2.35 -1.38 -2.23
CA HIS A 24 2.49 -1.65 -0.80
C HIS A 24 1.28 -2.37 -0.17
N GLY A 25 0.07 -2.03 -0.60
CA GLY A 25 -1.17 -2.68 -0.13
C GLY A 25 -1.75 -2.14 1.19
N ASP A 26 -0.90 -1.62 2.10
CA ASP A 26 -1.36 -1.00 3.36
C ASP A 26 -0.54 0.25 3.75
N ILE A 27 -0.96 1.42 3.27
CA ILE A 27 -0.35 2.71 3.65
C ILE A 27 -1.17 3.28 4.82
N SER A 28 -0.68 3.05 6.02
CA SER A 28 -1.31 3.44 7.29
C SER A 28 -0.27 4.05 8.23
N GLU A 29 -0.73 4.77 9.26
CA GLU A 29 0.17 5.38 10.25
C GLU A 29 1.07 4.36 10.98
N SER A 30 0.56 3.13 11.19
CA SER A 30 1.31 2.04 11.83
C SER A 30 2.47 1.54 10.98
N ASN A 31 2.41 1.77 9.66
CA ASN A 31 3.40 1.32 8.70
C ASN A 31 4.34 2.46 8.27
N ILE A 32 4.31 3.60 8.97
CA ILE A 32 5.19 4.75 8.72
C ILE A 32 6.04 4.98 9.95
N ILE A 33 7.35 4.74 9.83
CA ILE A 33 8.31 5.08 10.87
C ILE A 33 8.85 6.49 10.60
N LEU A 34 8.72 7.37 11.59
CA LEU A 34 9.42 8.66 11.58
C LEU A 34 10.87 8.45 12.04
N THR A 35 11.83 8.97 11.29
CA THR A 35 13.24 8.92 11.68
C THR A 35 13.52 9.88 12.84
N MET A 36 14.65 9.67 13.51
CA MET A 36 15.19 10.71 14.40
C MET A 36 15.54 11.95 13.57
N GLN A 37 15.57 13.12 14.22
CA GLN A 37 16.07 14.35 13.62
C GLN A 37 17.51 14.16 13.16
N ASP A 38 17.79 14.57 11.93
CA ASP A 38 19.15 14.65 11.41
C ASP A 38 19.89 15.89 11.95
N GLU A 39 21.13 16.09 11.52
CA GLU A 39 21.96 17.23 11.91
C GLU A 39 21.36 18.60 11.49
N LEU A 40 20.39 18.59 10.58
CA LEU A 40 19.65 19.75 10.09
C LEU A 40 18.29 19.91 10.78
N GLY A 41 17.94 19.02 11.71
CA GLY A 41 16.66 19.00 12.41
C GLY A 41 15.49 18.46 11.58
N LEU A 42 15.75 17.81 10.45
CA LEU A 42 14.74 17.23 9.57
C LEU A 42 14.32 15.83 10.04
N ILE A 43 13.03 15.55 9.95
CA ILE A 43 12.41 14.27 10.26
C ILE A 43 11.81 13.71 8.97
N TYR A 44 12.18 12.48 8.65
CA TYR A 44 11.72 11.79 7.44
C TYR A 44 10.75 10.67 7.80
N GLY A 45 9.85 10.35 6.87
CA GLY A 45 8.98 9.17 6.98
C GLY A 45 9.47 8.02 6.11
N ASN A 46 9.62 6.84 6.71
CA ASN A 46 9.93 5.61 6.00
C ASN A 46 8.71 4.68 6.01
N LEU A 47 8.26 4.29 4.82
CA LEU A 47 7.22 3.29 4.64
C LEU A 47 7.81 1.88 4.83
N ILE A 48 7.19 1.09 5.70
CA ILE A 48 7.60 -0.26 6.08
C ILE A 48 6.44 -1.25 5.96
N ASP A 49 6.72 -2.55 6.18
CA ASP A 49 5.75 -3.65 6.15
C ASP A 49 5.20 -3.97 4.76
N LEU A 50 5.90 -4.89 4.08
CA LEU A 50 5.54 -5.35 2.74
C LEU A 50 4.72 -6.65 2.73
N ASP A 51 4.19 -7.09 3.87
CA ASP A 51 3.46 -8.37 3.96
C ASP A 51 2.15 -8.34 3.15
N MET A 52 1.55 -7.15 3.02
CA MET A 52 0.36 -6.90 2.17
C MET A 52 0.72 -6.46 0.74
N SER A 53 2.00 -6.46 0.39
CA SER A 53 2.44 -5.94 -0.90
C SER A 53 2.11 -6.89 -2.06
N MET A 54 1.92 -6.30 -3.24
CA MET A 54 1.55 -7.03 -4.46
C MET A 54 2.40 -6.56 -5.63
N TYR A 55 2.99 -7.52 -6.35
CA TYR A 55 3.65 -7.24 -7.62
C TYR A 55 2.64 -7.08 -8.75
N VAL A 56 2.66 -5.94 -9.45
CA VAL A 56 1.64 -5.57 -10.43
C VAL A 56 1.68 -6.38 -11.71
N ALA A 57 2.85 -6.89 -12.13
CA ALA A 57 2.89 -7.78 -13.30
C ALA A 57 2.31 -9.18 -13.01
N ALA A 58 2.13 -9.55 -11.73
CA ALA A 58 1.41 -10.75 -11.32
C ALA A 58 -0.13 -10.56 -11.32
N HIS A 59 -0.63 -9.35 -11.62
CA HIS A 59 -2.07 -9.03 -11.64
C HIS A 59 -2.80 -9.59 -12.87
N ASN A 60 -2.10 -10.27 -13.79
CA ASN A 60 -2.72 -11.05 -14.86
C ASN A 60 -3.26 -12.40 -14.36
N GLU A 61 -2.99 -12.77 -13.12
CA GLU A 61 -3.52 -13.98 -12.50
C GLU A 61 -4.37 -13.62 -11.28
N ALA A 62 -5.57 -14.19 -11.25
CA ALA A 62 -6.65 -14.01 -10.27
C ALA A 62 -6.26 -14.29 -8.81
N LYS A 63 -5.35 -13.52 -8.21
CA LYS A 63 -5.00 -13.64 -6.80
C LYS A 63 -5.87 -12.73 -5.94
N SER A 64 -6.53 -13.40 -4.99
CA SER A 64 -7.43 -12.85 -3.98
C SER A 64 -6.87 -11.57 -3.35
N LEU A 65 -7.57 -10.47 -3.62
CA LEU A 65 -7.28 -9.14 -3.16
C LEU A 65 -7.30 -9.05 -1.62
N THR A 66 -6.12 -9.10 -0.99
CA THR A 66 -5.98 -9.04 0.48
C THR A 66 -5.91 -7.61 1.01
N CYS A 67 -5.84 -6.60 0.14
CA CYS A 67 -5.77 -5.20 0.55
C CYS A 67 -7.11 -4.72 1.12
N THR A 68 -7.05 -3.90 2.16
CA THR A 68 -8.23 -3.24 2.73
C THR A 68 -8.90 -2.36 1.67
N MET A 69 -10.15 -2.70 1.32
CA MET A 69 -10.97 -2.01 0.30
C MET A 69 -10.95 -0.46 0.41
N LYS A 70 -10.81 0.10 1.61
CA LYS A 70 -10.78 1.55 1.85
C LYS A 70 -9.51 2.26 1.35
N PHE A 71 -8.41 1.55 1.10
CA PHE A 71 -7.10 2.14 0.76
C PHE A 71 -6.56 1.73 -0.61
N MET A 72 -7.34 0.98 -1.40
CA MET A 72 -6.97 0.68 -2.78
C MET A 72 -7.11 1.92 -3.67
N ALA A 73 -6.11 2.15 -4.52
CA ALA A 73 -6.17 3.18 -5.55
C ALA A 73 -7.36 2.94 -6.50
N ILE A 74 -8.00 4.02 -6.95
CA ILE A 74 -9.18 3.99 -7.84
C ILE A 74 -8.95 3.07 -9.05
N LYS A 75 -7.75 3.07 -9.63
CA LYS A 75 -7.39 2.24 -10.78
C LYS A 75 -7.31 0.75 -10.46
N VAL A 76 -6.85 0.39 -9.26
CA VAL A 76 -6.83 -1.00 -8.78
C VAL A 76 -8.27 -1.49 -8.62
N TRP A 77 -9.12 -0.69 -7.96
CA TRP A 77 -10.55 -0.94 -7.83
C TRP A 77 -11.27 -1.10 -9.17
N GLN A 78 -11.01 -0.21 -10.12
CA GLN A 78 -11.62 -0.25 -11.46
C GLN A 78 -11.21 -1.52 -12.21
N ASN A 79 -9.94 -1.92 -12.15
CA ASN A 79 -9.48 -3.18 -12.76
C ASN A 79 -10.21 -4.40 -12.15
N ILE A 80 -10.42 -4.41 -10.83
CA ILE A 80 -11.15 -5.49 -10.15
C ILE A 80 -12.63 -5.51 -10.51
N ALA A 81 -13.25 -4.33 -10.61
CA ALA A 81 -14.67 -4.21 -10.97
C ALA A 81 -14.96 -4.69 -12.41
N LEU A 82 -13.96 -4.65 -13.29
CA LEU A 82 -14.07 -5.10 -14.69
C LEU A 82 -13.81 -6.60 -14.86
N GLU A 83 -13.21 -7.29 -13.88
CA GLU A 83 -13.02 -8.74 -13.86
C GLU A 83 -13.78 -9.39 -12.69
N PRO A 84 -15.10 -9.60 -12.81
CA PRO A 84 -16.00 -9.92 -11.70
C PRO A 84 -15.80 -11.31 -11.04
N GLY A 85 -14.83 -12.11 -11.50
CA GLY A 85 -14.56 -13.46 -10.99
C GLY A 85 -13.53 -13.56 -9.85
N ILE A 86 -12.81 -12.48 -9.52
CA ILE A 86 -11.63 -12.53 -8.63
C ILE A 86 -11.99 -12.28 -7.15
N MET A 87 -13.17 -11.74 -6.84
CA MET A 87 -13.59 -11.49 -5.45
C MET A 87 -14.35 -12.67 -4.85
N THR A 88 -13.64 -13.60 -4.20
CA THR A 88 -14.24 -14.40 -3.14
C THR A 88 -14.32 -13.56 -1.87
N LYS A 89 -15.51 -13.06 -1.54
CA LYS A 89 -15.80 -12.39 -0.27
C LYS A 89 -15.74 -13.41 0.87
N SER A 90 -14.60 -13.55 1.54
CA SER A 90 -14.56 -14.20 2.86
C SER A 90 -15.01 -13.20 3.92
N TYR A 91 -16.32 -13.08 4.14
CA TYR A 91 -16.84 -12.48 5.37
C TYR A 91 -16.53 -13.43 6.52
N ARG A 92 -15.52 -13.11 7.34
CA ARG A 92 -15.45 -13.67 8.69
C ARG A 92 -16.37 -12.85 9.59
N ARG A 93 -17.45 -13.49 10.03
CA ARG A 93 -18.26 -13.02 11.16
C ARG A 93 -17.66 -13.66 12.40
N ASP A 94 -16.92 -12.86 13.15
CA ASP A 94 -16.43 -13.25 14.45
C ASP A 94 -17.42 -12.61 15.45
N LEU A 95 -18.13 -13.48 16.17
CA LEU A 95 -19.08 -13.18 17.25
C LEU A 95 -18.33 -12.84 18.54
#